data_AF-A0A927AAP0-F1
#
_entry.id   AF-A0A927AAP0-F1
#
_cell.length_a   1.000
_cell.length_b   1.000
_cell.length_c   1.000
_cell.angle_alpha   90.00
_cell.angle_beta   90.00
_cell.angle_gamma   90.00
#
_symmetry.space_group_name_H-M   'P 1'
#
loop_
_entity.id
_entity.type
_entity.pdbx_description
1 polymer ?
#
loop_
_entity_poly.entity_id
_entity_poly.type
_entity_poly.pdbx_seq_one_letter_code
_entity_poly.pdbx_strand_id
1 'polypeptide(L)'
;MDIQQQIKTLIDNAPQDGTTPAAIEAIAPALKLIAEQLKHPEYYILQTLEQNWVMTTLSHRTQPDVSKNVIYAFPTLKDATAAPYAKDPQVISIPVPVIHILFQMVAMQTVDSIVFFENSGNTSAGTEVTRQDLQNLIQVHLQKMQGTQSVPPNIA
;
A
#
# COMPACT_ATOMS: atom_id res chain seq x y z
N MET A 1 -10.76 9.50 7.54
CA MET A 1 -11.58 8.33 7.13
C MET A 1 -11.05 7.10 7.85
N ASP A 2 -11.90 6.31 8.51
CA ASP A 2 -11.43 5.04 9.11
C ASP A 2 -11.19 3.96 8.05
N ILE A 3 -10.54 2.87 8.43
CA ILE A 3 -10.15 1.76 7.55
C ILE A 3 -11.35 1.13 6.82
N GLN A 4 -12.49 0.96 7.49
CA GLN A 4 -13.68 0.35 6.88
C GLN A 4 -14.24 1.24 5.77
N GLN A 5 -14.30 2.55 6.03
CA GLN A 5 -14.77 3.51 5.06
C GLN A 5 -13.83 3.60 3.83
N GLN A 6 -12.52 3.41 4.00
CA GLN A 6 -11.60 3.35 2.86
C GLN A 6 -11.85 2.12 2.00
N ILE A 7 -12.06 0.95 2.61
CA ILE A 7 -12.40 -0.29 1.89
C ILE A 7 -13.70 -0.10 1.11
N LYS A 8 -14.74 0.43 1.76
CA LYS A 8 -16.02 0.72 1.10
C LYS A 8 -15.84 1.65 -0.10
N THR A 9 -15.01 2.69 0.05
CA THR A 9 -14.72 3.63 -1.04
C THR A 9 -14.03 2.95 -2.22
N LEU A 10 -13.12 1.99 -1.99
CA LEU A 10 -12.53 1.20 -3.10
C LEU A 10 -13.58 0.36 -3.83
N ILE A 11 -14.49 -0.28 -3.09
CA ILE A 11 -15.54 -1.14 -3.67
C ILE A 11 -16.56 -0.29 -4.45
N ASP A 12 -17.02 0.81 -3.86
CA ASP A 12 -18.02 1.71 -4.47
C ASP A 12 -17.50 2.34 -5.76
N ASN A 13 -16.20 2.67 -5.83
CA ASN A 13 -15.58 3.31 -6.99
C ASN A 13 -14.98 2.32 -7.99
N ALA A 14 -15.06 1.01 -7.72
CA ALA A 14 -14.57 -0.01 -8.63
C ALA A 14 -15.38 -0.02 -9.94
N PRO A 15 -14.76 -0.39 -11.07
CA PRO A 15 -15.49 -0.73 -12.29
C PRO A 15 -16.62 -1.72 -12.00
N GLN A 16 -17.85 -1.35 -12.35
CA GLN A 16 -19.04 -2.17 -12.12
C GLN A 16 -19.20 -3.24 -13.22
N ASP A 17 -18.13 -4.02 -13.45
CA ASP A 17 -18.04 -5.08 -14.46
C ASP A 17 -18.51 -6.45 -13.96
N GLY A 18 -19.05 -6.50 -12.73
CA GLY A 18 -19.52 -7.71 -12.07
C GLY A 18 -18.43 -8.55 -11.39
N THR A 19 -17.15 -8.19 -11.54
CA THR A 19 -16.02 -8.97 -11.00
C THR A 19 -15.06 -8.15 -10.14
N THR A 20 -14.75 -6.92 -10.54
CA THR A 20 -13.78 -6.07 -9.84
C THR A 20 -14.19 -5.71 -8.40
N PRO A 21 -15.45 -5.35 -8.10
CA PRO A 21 -15.86 -5.08 -6.71
C PRO A 21 -15.68 -6.31 -5.81
N ALA A 22 -16.07 -7.50 -6.30
CA ALA A 22 -15.93 -8.76 -5.56
C ALA A 22 -14.45 -9.14 -5.34
N ALA A 23 -13.58 -8.86 -6.32
CA ALA A 23 -12.15 -9.07 -6.16
C ALA A 23 -11.56 -8.17 -5.05
N ILE A 24 -11.98 -6.91 -4.99
CA ILE A 24 -11.58 -5.98 -3.92
C ILE A 24 -12.08 -6.46 -2.56
N GLU A 25 -13.35 -6.88 -2.47
CA GLU A 25 -13.92 -7.47 -1.25
C GLU A 25 -13.12 -8.68 -0.76
N ALA A 26 -12.71 -9.56 -1.68
CA ALA A 26 -11.95 -10.77 -1.35
C ALA A 26 -10.57 -10.47 -0.77
N ILE A 27 -9.90 -9.40 -1.22
CA ILE A 27 -8.56 -9.02 -0.73
C ILE A 27 -8.60 -8.03 0.45
N ALA A 28 -9.73 -7.36 0.69
CA ALA A 28 -9.88 -6.35 1.74
C ALA A 28 -9.43 -6.81 3.14
N PRO A 29 -9.67 -8.06 3.60
CA PRO A 29 -9.16 -8.53 4.88
C PRO A 29 -7.64 -8.51 5.00
N ALA A 30 -6.92 -8.84 3.92
CA ALA A 30 -5.46 -8.81 3.88
C ALA A 30 -4.93 -7.36 3.97
N LEU A 31 -5.55 -6.44 3.22
CA LEU A 31 -5.21 -5.02 3.26
C LEU A 31 -5.45 -4.44 4.66
N LYS A 32 -6.58 -4.78 5.27
CA LYS A 32 -6.95 -4.37 6.63
C LYS A 32 -5.91 -4.83 7.65
N LEU A 33 -5.48 -6.08 7.59
CA LEU A 33 -4.53 -6.65 8.55
C LEU A 33 -3.19 -5.89 8.58
N ILE A 34 -2.69 -5.47 7.41
CA ILE A 34 -1.48 -4.65 7.34
C ILE A 34 -1.76 -3.22 7.80
N ALA A 35 -2.87 -2.62 7.37
CA ALA A 35 -3.23 -1.26 7.76
C ALA A 35 -3.39 -1.10 9.28
N GLU A 36 -3.89 -2.12 9.99
CA GLU A 36 -4.03 -2.12 11.44
C GLU A 36 -2.69 -2.19 12.20
N GLN A 37 -1.59 -2.55 11.53
CA GLN A 37 -0.24 -2.51 12.10
C GLN A 37 0.44 -1.14 11.94
N LEU A 38 -0.14 -0.27 11.10
CA LEU A 38 0.34 1.08 10.82
C LEU A 38 -0.40 2.07 11.73
N LYS A 39 0.24 3.17 12.15
CA LYS A 39 -0.38 4.08 13.14
C LYS A 39 -1.38 5.05 12.51
N HIS A 40 -1.22 5.37 11.23
CA HIS A 40 -2.02 6.42 10.59
C HIS A 40 -2.98 5.82 9.57
N PRO A 41 -4.25 6.27 9.54
CA PRO A 41 -5.19 5.87 8.49
C PRO A 41 -4.89 6.53 7.14
N GLU A 42 -4.05 7.56 7.12
CA GLU A 42 -3.72 8.35 5.95
C GLU A 42 -2.25 8.76 6.03
N TYR A 43 -1.56 8.72 4.89
CA TYR A 43 -0.19 9.18 4.77
C TYR A 43 -0.06 10.14 3.61
N TYR A 44 0.96 10.99 3.67
CA TYR A 44 1.33 11.89 2.61
C TYR A 44 2.33 11.20 1.70
N ILE A 45 2.00 11.12 0.41
CA ILE A 45 2.87 10.57 -0.64
C ILE A 45 3.31 11.71 -1.55
N LEU A 46 4.58 11.70 -1.95
CA LEU A 46 5.07 12.61 -2.97
C LEU A 46 4.69 12.09 -4.36
N GLN A 47 4.20 12.99 -5.21
CA GLN A 47 3.70 12.67 -6.53
C GLN A 47 4.13 13.74 -7.54
N THR A 48 4.46 13.35 -8.77
CA THR A 48 4.70 14.29 -9.86
C THR A 48 3.38 14.88 -10.38
N LEU A 49 3.44 15.97 -11.16
CA LEU A 49 2.24 16.55 -11.77
C LEU A 49 1.50 15.58 -12.72
N GLU A 50 2.20 14.60 -13.28
CA GLU A 50 1.67 13.50 -14.08
C GLU A 50 1.09 12.36 -13.24
N GLN A 51 0.93 12.57 -11.94
CA GLN A 51 0.31 11.65 -10.99
C GLN A 51 1.13 10.37 -10.69
N ASN A 52 2.43 10.36 -11.00
CA ASN A 52 3.32 9.26 -10.63
C ASN A 52 3.87 9.44 -9.22
N TRP A 53 3.82 8.40 -8.38
CA TRP A 53 4.46 8.48 -7.06
C TRP A 53 5.98 8.54 -7.19
N VAL A 54 6.59 9.43 -6.41
CA VAL A 54 8.04 9.60 -6.39
C VAL A 54 8.67 8.35 -5.78
N MET A 55 9.46 7.67 -6.60
CA MET A 55 10.17 6.44 -6.26
C MET A 55 11.65 6.75 -5.99
N THR A 56 12.18 6.16 -4.93
CA THR A 56 13.60 6.24 -4.58
C THR A 56 14.26 4.89 -4.79
N THR A 57 15.33 4.85 -5.57
CA THR A 57 16.15 3.65 -5.71
C THR A 57 17.25 3.65 -4.64
N LEU A 58 17.23 2.65 -3.78
CA LEU A 58 18.23 2.41 -2.74
C LEU A 58 19.19 1.33 -3.20
N SER A 59 20.46 1.69 -3.40
CA SER A 59 21.52 0.71 -3.69
C SER A 59 22.13 0.17 -2.39
N HIS A 60 22.37 -1.14 -2.34
CA HIS A 60 23.03 -1.76 -1.21
C HIS A 60 24.49 -1.30 -1.14
N ARG A 61 24.91 -0.75 0.01
CA ARG A 61 26.24 -0.12 0.16
C ARG A 61 27.42 -1.03 -0.16
N THR A 62 27.26 -2.33 0.06
CA THR A 62 28.30 -3.35 -0.15
C THR A 62 28.04 -4.23 -1.39
N GLN A 63 26.87 -4.12 -2.02
CA GLN A 63 26.48 -4.89 -3.20
C GLN A 63 25.75 -3.97 -4.18
N PRO A 64 26.48 -3.16 -4.97
CA PRO A 64 25.89 -2.11 -5.81
C PRO A 64 24.85 -2.63 -6.82
N ASP A 65 24.97 -3.89 -7.23
CA ASP A 65 24.05 -4.56 -8.16
C ASP A 65 22.70 -4.91 -7.52
N VAL A 66 22.60 -4.86 -6.19
CA VAL A 66 21.35 -5.04 -5.47
C VAL A 66 20.77 -3.66 -5.19
N SER A 67 19.67 -3.37 -5.87
CA SER A 67 18.90 -2.14 -5.67
C SER A 67 17.46 -2.46 -5.27
N LYS A 68 16.86 -1.52 -4.54
CA LYS A 68 15.47 -1.59 -4.10
C LYS A 68 14.76 -0.30 -4.43
N ASN A 69 13.62 -0.39 -5.08
CA ASN A 69 12.77 0.73 -5.39
C ASN A 69 11.73 0.90 -4.28
N VAL A 70 11.80 2.03 -3.58
CA VAL A 70 10.95 2.32 -2.44
C VAL A 70 10.14 3.59 -2.64
N ILE A 71 8.97 3.64 -2.03
CA ILE A 71 8.16 4.87 -1.90
C ILE A 71 8.08 5.23 -0.43
N TYR A 72 8.14 6.53 -0.14
CA TYR A 72 8.04 7.05 1.22
C TYR A 72 6.63 7.58 1.51
N ALA A 73 6.05 7.08 2.59
CA ALA A 73 4.75 7.50 3.12
C ALA A 73 4.97 8.26 4.43
N PHE A 74 4.70 9.56 4.41
CA PHE A 74 4.97 10.48 5.51
C PHE A 74 3.72 10.68 6.39
N PRO A 75 3.87 10.85 7.71
CA PRO A 75 2.71 10.98 8.60
C PRO A 75 2.07 12.37 8.53
N THR A 76 2.81 13.38 8.04
CA THR A 76 2.30 14.75 7.90
C THR A 76 2.77 15.41 6.60
N LEU A 77 2.02 16.41 6.13
CA LEU A 77 2.41 17.26 5.01
C LEU A 77 3.76 17.95 5.26
N LYS A 78 4.02 18.36 6.50
CA LYS A 78 5.29 19.01 6.88
C LYS A 78 6.47 18.07 6.66
N ASP A 79 6.32 16.80 7.03
CA ASP A 79 7.37 15.80 6.83
C ASP A 79 7.60 15.50 5.35
N ALA A 80 6.52 15.40 4.56
CA ALA A 80 6.62 15.20 3.12
C ALA A 80 7.31 16.37 2.41
N THR A 81 6.94 17.61 2.73
CA THR A 81 7.52 18.82 2.13
C THR A 81 8.95 19.11 2.58
N ALA A 82 9.38 18.56 3.72
CA ALA A 82 10.77 18.64 4.17
C ALA A 82 11.70 17.63 3.47
N ALA A 83 11.15 16.63 2.78
CA ALA A 83 11.92 15.62 2.09
C ALA A 83 12.74 16.25 0.92
N PRO A 84 13.95 15.74 0.61
CA PRO A 84 14.79 16.30 -0.44
C PRO A 84 14.09 16.42 -1.81
N TYR A 85 13.27 15.43 -2.17
CA TYR A 85 12.54 15.40 -3.45
C TYR A 85 11.41 16.43 -3.55
N ALA A 86 10.89 16.94 -2.42
CA ALA A 86 9.84 17.95 -2.42
C ALA A 86 10.33 19.36 -2.80
N LYS A 87 11.64 19.54 -3.02
CA LYS A 87 12.21 20.79 -3.53
C LYS A 87 11.99 20.98 -5.04
N ASP A 88 11.65 19.90 -5.75
CA ASP A 88 11.30 19.98 -7.16
C ASP A 88 9.91 20.63 -7.31
N PRO A 89 9.77 21.74 -8.06
CA PRO A 89 8.48 22.40 -8.26
C PRO A 89 7.44 21.54 -9.02
N GLN A 90 7.86 20.45 -9.65
CA GLN A 90 6.96 19.49 -10.31
C GLN A 90 6.52 18.35 -9.37
N VAL A 91 6.90 18.39 -8.10
CA VAL A 91 6.51 17.42 -7.08
C VAL A 91 5.57 18.08 -6.08
N ILE A 92 4.44 17.43 -5.86
CA ILE A 92 3.46 17.80 -4.84
C ILE A 92 3.33 16.69 -3.81
N SER A 93 2.77 17.03 -2.64
CA SER A 93 2.42 16.05 -1.63
C SER A 93 0.91 15.91 -1.54
N ILE A 94 0.41 14.69 -1.62
CA ILE A 94 -1.02 14.39 -1.52
C ILE A 94 -1.31 13.47 -0.33
N PRO A 95 -2.40 13.69 0.41
CA PRO A 95 -2.90 12.73 1.37
C PRO A 95 -3.48 11.52 0.63
N VAL A 96 -3.07 10.32 1.04
CA VAL A 96 -3.54 9.05 0.47
C VAL A 96 -3.99 8.13 1.61
N PRO A 97 -5.23 7.62 1.57
CA PRO A 97 -5.71 6.65 2.55
C PRO A 97 -4.86 5.37 2.53
N VAL A 98 -4.49 4.85 3.70
CA VAL A 98 -3.57 3.70 3.84
C VAL A 98 -4.04 2.46 3.08
N ILE A 99 -5.33 2.19 3.03
CA ILE A 99 -5.89 1.08 2.25
C ILE A 99 -5.70 1.31 0.75
N HIS A 100 -5.83 2.54 0.27
CA HIS A 100 -5.58 2.87 -1.14
C HIS A 100 -4.09 2.74 -1.47
N ILE A 101 -3.21 3.11 -0.54
CA ILE A 101 -1.76 2.91 -0.66
C ILE A 101 -1.45 1.43 -0.87
N LEU A 102 -1.91 0.58 0.05
CA LEU A 102 -1.69 -0.86 -0.01
C LEU A 102 -2.32 -1.47 -1.27
N PHE A 103 -3.54 -1.09 -1.63
CA PHE A 103 -4.20 -1.58 -2.84
C PHE A 103 -3.41 -1.25 -4.11
N GLN A 104 -3.00 0.01 -4.27
CA GLN A 104 -2.25 0.44 -5.46
C GLN A 104 -0.88 -0.23 -5.54
N MET A 105 -0.22 -0.44 -4.40
CA MET A 105 1.06 -1.14 -4.30
C MET A 105 1.04 -2.53 -4.93
N VAL A 106 -0.08 -3.27 -4.84
CA VAL A 106 -0.23 -4.60 -5.47
C VAL A 106 0.02 -4.55 -6.97
N ALA A 107 -0.36 -3.45 -7.63
CA ALA A 107 -0.25 -3.25 -9.07
C ALA A 107 1.09 -2.61 -9.51
N MET A 108 1.89 -2.08 -8.58
CA MET A 108 3.14 -1.38 -8.88
C MET A 108 4.32 -2.35 -9.08
N GLN A 109 4.48 -2.85 -10.29
CA GLN A 109 5.49 -3.87 -10.63
C GLN A 109 6.95 -3.44 -10.36
N THR A 110 7.25 -2.14 -10.42
CA THR A 110 8.61 -1.62 -10.22
C THR A 110 8.92 -1.28 -8.76
N VAL A 111 7.93 -1.28 -7.87
CA VAL A 111 8.08 -0.88 -6.47
C VAL A 111 8.24 -2.11 -5.60
N ASP A 112 9.37 -2.22 -4.89
CA ASP A 112 9.66 -3.33 -4.01
C ASP A 112 9.02 -3.15 -2.63
N SER A 113 8.96 -1.92 -2.13
CA SER A 113 8.35 -1.62 -0.82
C SER A 113 7.84 -0.19 -0.69
N ILE A 114 7.00 0.01 0.33
CA ILE A 114 6.61 1.32 0.83
C ILE A 114 7.08 1.40 2.29
N VAL A 115 7.76 2.49 2.62
CA VAL A 115 8.22 2.77 3.98
C VAL A 115 7.29 3.81 4.60
N PHE A 116 6.57 3.38 5.63
CA PHE A 116 5.63 4.20 6.40
C PHE A 116 6.35 4.82 7.59
N PHE A 117 6.50 6.14 7.58
CA PHE A 117 7.06 6.87 8.70
C PHE A 117 5.95 7.15 9.73
N GLU A 118 6.20 6.73 10.97
CA GLU A 118 5.14 6.71 11.99
C GLU A 118 5.20 7.91 12.94
N ASN A 119 6.34 8.60 13.03
CA ASN A 119 6.54 9.70 13.96
C ASN A 119 7.02 10.94 13.20
N SER A 120 6.32 12.06 13.35
CA SER A 120 6.68 13.31 12.69
C SER A 120 8.08 13.80 13.12
N GLY A 121 8.84 14.36 12.18
CA GLY A 121 10.23 14.78 12.38
C GLY A 121 11.26 13.64 12.43
N ASN A 122 10.83 12.37 12.33
CA ASN A 122 11.72 11.21 12.29
C ASN A 122 11.52 10.40 11.01
N THR A 123 12.43 10.59 10.06
CA THR A 123 12.50 9.82 8.81
C THR A 123 13.61 8.76 8.83
N SER A 124 14.23 8.49 9.98
CA SER A 124 15.27 7.47 10.12
C SER A 124 14.73 6.10 10.55
N ALA A 125 13.49 6.05 11.04
CA ALA A 125 12.79 4.81 11.39
C ALA A 125 11.39 4.80 10.76
N GLY A 126 11.13 3.81 9.91
CA GLY A 126 9.83 3.58 9.30
C GLY A 126 9.49 2.09 9.30
N THR A 127 8.19 1.80 9.27
CA THR A 127 7.67 0.45 9.06
C THR A 127 7.69 0.17 7.57
N GLU A 128 8.47 -0.81 7.15
CA GLU A 128 8.53 -1.21 5.75
C GLU A 128 7.49 -2.30 5.47
N VAL A 129 6.65 -2.07 4.47
CA VAL A 129 5.77 -3.09 3.88
C VAL A 129 6.33 -3.43 2.51
N THR A 130 6.66 -4.71 2.29
CA THR A 130 7.13 -5.16 0.97
C THR A 130 5.98 -5.61 0.09
N ARG A 131 6.13 -5.47 -1.22
CA ARG A 131 5.11 -5.90 -2.19
C ARG A 131 4.91 -7.41 -2.10
N GLN A 132 6.02 -8.13 -1.91
CA GLN A 132 6.01 -9.59 -1.80
C GLN A 132 5.22 -10.05 -0.58
N ASP A 133 5.42 -9.43 0.59
CA ASP A 133 4.68 -9.81 1.81
C ASP A 133 3.19 -9.52 1.67
N LEU A 134 2.83 -8.38 1.07
CA LEU A 134 1.45 -8.04 0.77
C LEU A 134 0.81 -9.07 -0.19
N GLN A 135 1.49 -9.43 -1.28
CA GLN A 135 1.02 -10.43 -2.23
C GLN A 135 0.86 -11.81 -1.58
N ASN A 136 1.83 -12.22 -0.74
CA ASN A 136 1.76 -13.48 0.00
C ASN A 136 0.57 -13.51 0.95
N LEU A 137 0.31 -12.42 1.68
CA LEU A 137 -0.83 -12.32 2.60
C LEU A 137 -2.17 -12.41 1.85
N ILE A 138 -2.29 -11.72 0.72
CA ILE A 138 -3.46 -11.83 -0.16
C ILE A 138 -3.67 -13.27 -0.61
N GLN A 139 -2.62 -13.94 -1.09
CA GLN A 139 -2.69 -15.33 -1.54
C GLN A 139 -3.17 -16.28 -0.44
N VAL A 140 -2.65 -16.13 0.79
CA VAL A 140 -3.07 -16.92 1.95
C VAL A 140 -4.56 -16.70 2.28
N HIS A 141 -5.04 -15.45 2.19
CA HIS A 141 -6.45 -15.15 2.44
C HIS A 141 -7.37 -15.76 1.39
N LEU A 142 -7.01 -15.66 0.10
CA LEU A 142 -7.80 -16.23 -1.00
C LEU A 142 -7.85 -17.77 -0.92
N GLN A 143 -6.75 -18.43 -0.58
CA GLN A 143 -6.73 -19.88 -0.38
C GLN A 143 -7.64 -20.33 0.77
N LYS A 144 -7.66 -19.58 1.88
CA LYS A 144 -8.56 -19.87 3.02
C LYS A 144 -10.04 -19.78 2.62
N MET A 145 -10.40 -18.80 1.79
CA MET A 145 -11.77 -18.66 1.28
C MET A 145 -12.19 -19.81 0.34
N GLN A 146 -11.26 -20.33 -0.46
CA GLN A 146 -11.52 -21.50 -1.30
C GLN A 146 -11.62 -22.79 -0.49
N GLY A 147 -10.80 -22.94 0.56
CA GLY A 147 -10.79 -24.11 1.44
C GLY A 147 -12.01 -24.25 2.34
N THR A 148 -12.77 -23.18 2.59
CA THR A 148 -14.04 -23.22 3.33
C THR A 148 -15.26 -23.49 2.44
N GLN A 149 -15.09 -23.54 1.11
CA GLN A 149 -16.16 -23.86 0.15
C GLN A 149 -16.21 -25.37 -0.23
N SER A 150 -15.37 -26.22 0.37
CA SER A 150 -15.48 -27.68 0.21
C SER A 150 -16.65 -28.21 1.04
N VAL A 151 -17.79 -28.36 0.38
CA VAL A 151 -18.96 -29.12 0.85
C VAL A 151 -18.49 -30.50 1.35
N PRO A 152 -18.88 -30.96 2.56
CA PRO A 152 -18.50 -32.28 3.04
C PRO A 152 -19.08 -33.37 2.11
N PRO A 153 -18.29 -34.37 1.71
CA PRO A 153 -18.78 -35.49 0.92
C PRO A 153 -19.48 -36.48 1.86
N ASN A 154 -20.72 -36.17 2.29
CA ASN A 154 -21.70 -37.20 2.65
C ASN A 154 -23.06 -36.58 3.02
N ILE A 155 -23.96 -36.47 2.04
CA ILE A 155 -25.42 -36.68 2.22
C ILE A 155 -25.96 -37.26 0.91
N ALA A 156 -25.90 -38.59 0.75
CA ALA A 156 -26.86 -39.45 0.02
C ALA A 156 -26.45 -40.91 0.16
#